data_AF-A0ABD3W322-F1
#
_entry.id   AF-A0ABD3W322-F1
#
_cell.length_a   1.000
_cell.length_b   1.000
_cell.length_c   1.000
_cell.angle_alpha   90.00
_cell.angle_beta   90.00
_cell.angle_gamma   90.00
#
_symmetry.space_group_name_H-M   'P 1'
#
loop_
_entity.id
_entity.type
_entity.pdbx_description
1 polymer ?
#
loop_
_entity_poly.entity_id
_entity_poly.type
_entity_poly.pdbx_seq_one_letter_code
_entity_poly.pdbx_strand_id
1 'polypeptide(L)'
;MDELEVAPEESMRRCMYNSESRCDVGALYIQACREKGVTLRLPTQCVTCSDESKKVYQQGETRTYMSNQPDYPQTKSSSDIVFIVEDRDCNRKAAAELRNMVWEVDQALLKKGFSENRYGLIGFTAGNYFHHTMEGQLFNVASKFAMGLESLRFENSSQGQMNPVAAVKMASEMPFRNGVFKSLVLLTCAPCSESNSEIYDAVRQVLDDQDISMFVLRQSAFQLLNNRNPTDKIYGLDENNVFTARPSSKIEVDDLLEGIQIPDDQCANLAIDYKGAIFDASHLIDGNRRHQRTFLQLLGEKVSDKAEKPECQICRCELDMYGFANSVCQTCDSDNSEPVHSAPGFFTDFIEGHEEFKTQLKEFMTGIYSK
;
A
#
# COMPACT_ATOMS: atom_id res chain seq x y z
N MET A 1 24.08 -19.85 -37.63
CA MET A 1 23.07 -19.03 -36.94
C MET A 1 23.80 -18.56 -35.70
N ASP A 2 24.57 -17.50 -35.87
CA ASP A 2 25.46 -16.99 -34.83
C ASP A 2 24.66 -16.00 -33.98
N GLU A 3 24.52 -16.33 -32.69
CA GLU A 3 24.20 -15.36 -31.66
C GLU A 3 25.36 -14.35 -31.60
N LEU A 4 25.10 -13.12 -32.04
CA LEU A 4 26.01 -12.02 -31.80
C LEU A 4 25.98 -11.69 -30.31
N GLU A 5 26.98 -12.18 -29.57
CA GLU A 5 27.39 -11.62 -28.29
C GLU A 5 27.79 -10.15 -28.51
N VAL A 6 26.89 -9.23 -28.21
CA VAL A 6 27.20 -7.80 -28.21
C VAL A 6 28.06 -7.50 -26.98
N ALA A 7 29.27 -6.97 -27.21
CA ALA A 7 30.19 -6.62 -26.14
C ALA A 7 29.51 -5.68 -25.12
N PRO A 8 29.76 -5.84 -23.80
CA PRO A 8 29.11 -5.05 -22.76
C PRO A 8 29.23 -3.53 -22.97
N GLU A 9 30.35 -3.06 -23.50
CA GLU A 9 30.58 -1.65 -23.83
C GLU A 9 29.63 -1.12 -24.93
N GLU A 10 29.33 -1.94 -25.93
CA GLU A 10 28.45 -1.56 -27.03
C GLU A 10 26.98 -1.57 -26.58
N SER A 11 26.60 -2.54 -25.72
CA SER A 11 25.31 -2.56 -25.03
C SER A 11 25.13 -1.33 -24.14
N MET A 12 26.15 -0.94 -23.38
CA MET A 12 26.11 0.21 -22.47
C MET A 12 26.11 1.55 -23.21
N ARG A 13 26.86 1.66 -24.31
CA ARG A 13 26.82 2.83 -25.20
C ARG A 13 25.45 2.98 -25.88
N ARG A 14 24.78 1.88 -26.20
CA ARG A 14 23.38 1.88 -26.67
C ARG A 14 22.41 2.31 -25.55
N CYS A 15 22.61 1.88 -24.31
CA CYS A 15 21.85 2.39 -23.15
C CYS A 15 22.05 3.90 -22.91
N MET A 16 23.22 4.47 -23.20
CA MET A 16 23.44 5.91 -23.02
C MET A 16 22.92 6.80 -24.17
N TYR A 17 22.43 6.21 -25.27
CA TYR A 17 21.98 6.94 -26.45
C TYR A 17 20.47 7.22 -26.46
N ASN A 18 19.66 6.38 -25.80
CA ASN A 18 18.23 6.61 -25.60
C ASN A 18 18.00 7.44 -24.33
N SER A 19 17.08 8.42 -24.36
CA SER A 19 16.75 9.26 -23.20
C SER A 19 16.15 8.47 -22.04
N GLU A 20 15.33 7.45 -22.32
CA GLU A 20 14.75 6.57 -21.28
C GLU A 20 15.86 5.78 -20.58
N SER A 21 16.72 5.13 -21.37
CA SER A 21 17.84 4.34 -20.86
C SER A 21 18.88 5.16 -20.09
N ARG A 22 18.99 6.48 -20.33
CA ARG A 22 19.78 7.40 -19.50
C ARG A 22 19.19 7.62 -18.11
N CYS A 23 17.87 7.73 -18.02
CA CYS A 23 17.18 7.92 -16.75
C CYS A 23 17.21 6.64 -15.91
N ASP A 24 17.05 5.46 -16.55
CA ASP A 24 17.19 4.17 -15.88
C ASP A 24 18.60 3.96 -15.30
N VAL A 25 19.64 4.26 -16.08
CA VAL A 25 21.04 4.20 -15.62
C VAL A 25 21.30 5.22 -14.52
N GLY A 26 20.74 6.43 -14.63
CA GLY A 26 20.80 7.45 -13.60
C GLY A 26 20.15 7.00 -12.29
N ALA A 27 18.99 6.37 -12.36
CA ALA A 27 18.28 5.85 -11.19
C ALA A 27 19.09 4.75 -10.48
N LEU A 28 19.66 3.82 -11.24
CA LEU A 28 20.51 2.77 -10.69
C LEU A 28 21.75 3.34 -9.98
N TYR A 29 22.38 4.36 -10.57
CA TYR A 29 23.53 5.02 -9.96
C TYR A 29 23.16 5.72 -8.64
N ILE A 30 22.05 6.44 -8.62
CA ILE A 30 21.55 7.11 -7.41
C ILE A 30 21.28 6.08 -6.30
N GLN A 31 20.68 4.94 -6.64
CA GLN A 31 20.48 3.85 -5.69
C GLN A 31 21.80 3.35 -5.10
N ALA A 32 22.83 3.13 -5.93
CA ALA A 32 24.15 2.71 -5.46
C ALA A 32 24.82 3.78 -4.57
N CYS A 33 24.69 5.06 -4.89
CA CYS A 33 25.17 6.17 -4.06
C CYS A 33 24.47 6.21 -2.69
N ARG A 34 23.16 5.94 -2.67
CA ARG A 34 22.38 5.93 -1.45
C ARG A 34 22.78 4.82 -0.49
N GLU A 35 23.11 3.64 -1.01
CA GLU A 35 23.67 2.54 -0.20
C GLU A 35 25.00 2.93 0.47
N LYS A 36 25.66 3.99 -0.02
CA LYS A 36 26.86 4.60 0.57
C LYS A 36 26.57 5.85 1.40
N GLY A 37 25.30 6.15 1.66
CA GLY A 37 24.87 7.33 2.42
C GLY A 37 24.93 8.65 1.65
N VAL A 38 25.06 8.60 0.32
CA VAL A 38 25.08 9.79 -0.54
C VAL A 38 23.71 9.99 -1.18
N THR A 39 23.10 11.15 -0.96
CA THR A 39 21.80 11.49 -1.53
C THR A 39 21.99 12.29 -2.81
N LEU A 40 21.51 11.75 -3.93
CA LEU A 40 21.49 12.40 -5.23
C LEU A 40 20.03 12.44 -5.74
N ARG A 41 19.73 13.37 -6.64
CA ARG A 41 18.39 13.50 -7.26
C ARG A 41 18.48 13.27 -8.75
N LEU A 42 17.47 12.59 -9.31
CA LEU A 42 17.32 12.52 -10.76
C LEU A 42 17.05 13.93 -11.30
N PRO A 43 17.58 14.27 -12.48
CA PRO A 43 17.16 15.47 -13.18
C PRO A 43 15.64 15.45 -13.42
N THR A 44 14.96 16.60 -13.34
CA THR A 44 13.50 16.68 -13.45
C THR A 44 12.97 16.08 -14.75
N GLN A 45 13.72 16.16 -15.84
CA GLN A 45 13.38 15.53 -17.13
C GLN A 45 13.34 14.00 -17.11
N CYS A 46 13.94 13.36 -16.09
CA CYS A 46 13.89 11.92 -15.86
C CYS A 46 12.74 11.50 -14.95
N VAL A 47 11.98 12.46 -14.44
CA VAL A 47 10.90 12.25 -13.49
C VAL A 47 9.60 12.53 -14.19
N THR A 48 9.04 11.49 -14.78
CA THR A 48 7.79 11.57 -15.52
C THR A 48 6.78 10.59 -14.97
N CYS A 49 5.55 11.08 -14.81
CA CYS A 49 4.41 10.27 -14.44
C CYS A 49 3.50 10.12 -15.66
N SER A 50 2.79 9.00 -15.73
CA SER A 50 1.76 8.79 -16.74
C SER A 50 0.44 8.48 -16.05
N ASP A 51 -0.64 9.01 -16.60
CA ASP A 51 -1.99 8.63 -16.17
C ASP A 51 -2.49 7.39 -16.91
N GLU A 52 -3.68 6.90 -16.53
CA GLU A 52 -4.33 5.75 -17.18
C GLU A 52 -4.58 5.97 -18.69
N SER A 53 -4.66 7.22 -19.13
CA SER A 53 -4.76 7.58 -20.56
C SER A 53 -3.39 7.65 -21.26
N LYS A 54 -2.31 7.24 -20.55
CA LYS A 54 -0.90 7.32 -20.97
C LYS A 54 -0.42 8.73 -21.28
N LYS A 55 -1.12 9.76 -20.81
CA LYS A 55 -0.65 11.15 -20.95
C LYS A 55 0.44 11.38 -19.92
N VAL A 56 1.63 11.71 -20.38
CA VAL A 56 2.80 11.97 -19.53
C VAL A 56 2.75 13.39 -18.96
N TYR A 57 3.20 13.58 -17.71
CA TYR A 57 3.41 14.87 -17.07
C TYR A 57 4.67 14.84 -16.19
N GLN A 58 5.26 16.02 -16.00
CA GLN A 58 6.57 16.20 -15.37
C GLN A 58 6.46 16.35 -13.85
N GLN A 59 7.59 16.16 -13.16
CA GLN A 59 7.69 16.42 -11.73
C GLN A 59 7.15 17.81 -11.33
N GLY A 60 6.30 17.84 -10.30
CA GLY A 60 5.66 19.05 -9.80
C GLY A 60 4.46 19.53 -10.61
N GLU A 61 4.25 19.01 -11.84
CA GLU A 61 3.00 19.26 -12.56
C GLU A 61 1.84 18.59 -11.83
N THR A 62 0.74 19.33 -11.75
CA THR A 62 -0.50 18.91 -11.09
C THR A 62 -1.60 18.76 -12.14
N ARG A 63 -2.37 17.69 -12.05
CA ARG A 63 -3.54 17.41 -12.90
C ARG A 63 -4.76 17.16 -12.05
N THR A 64 -5.87 17.77 -12.44
CA THR A 64 -7.17 17.54 -11.81
C THR A 64 -7.99 16.62 -12.69
N TYR A 65 -8.55 15.58 -12.07
CA TYR A 65 -9.41 14.59 -12.69
C TYR A 65 -10.78 14.68 -12.03
N MET A 66 -11.82 14.99 -12.82
CA MET A 66 -13.21 15.02 -12.34
C MET A 66 -14.05 13.98 -13.06
N SER A 67 -14.90 13.23 -12.35
CA SER A 67 -15.68 12.11 -12.89
C SER A 67 -16.51 12.44 -14.14
N ASN A 68 -16.95 13.70 -14.26
CA ASN A 68 -17.74 14.22 -15.38
C ASN A 68 -16.90 14.64 -16.61
N GLN A 69 -15.56 14.57 -16.55
CA GLN A 69 -14.68 15.01 -17.64
C GLN A 69 -14.17 13.85 -18.51
N PRO A 70 -13.92 14.07 -19.82
CA PRO A 70 -13.45 13.02 -20.74
C PRO A 70 -12.09 12.43 -20.36
N ASP A 71 -11.26 13.22 -19.69
CA ASP A 71 -9.89 12.87 -19.29
C ASP A 71 -9.83 12.09 -17.97
N TYR A 72 -10.94 12.05 -17.23
CA TYR A 72 -11.07 11.15 -16.10
C TYR A 72 -11.13 9.71 -16.60
N PRO A 73 -10.48 8.73 -15.96
CA PRO A 73 -10.48 7.35 -16.46
C PRO A 73 -11.93 6.83 -16.60
N GLN A 74 -12.52 6.93 -17.79
CA GLN A 74 -13.94 6.58 -18.02
C GLN A 74 -14.17 5.05 -18.03
N THR A 75 -13.08 4.29 -17.99
CA THR A 75 -13.10 2.83 -17.96
C THR A 75 -13.42 2.30 -16.55
N LYS A 76 -13.83 1.03 -16.55
CA LYS A 76 -14.31 0.22 -15.41
C LYS A 76 -13.62 0.57 -14.11
N SER A 77 -14.39 0.67 -13.02
CA SER A 77 -13.83 0.83 -11.67
C SER A 77 -12.74 -0.21 -11.42
N SER A 78 -11.64 0.18 -10.81
CA SER A 78 -10.55 -0.72 -10.45
C SER A 78 -10.07 -0.39 -9.05
N SER A 79 -9.22 -1.25 -8.48
CA SER A 79 -8.74 -1.10 -7.12
C SER A 79 -7.29 -1.48 -6.98
N ASP A 80 -6.63 -0.86 -6.00
CA ASP A 80 -5.29 -1.20 -5.54
C ASP A 80 -5.37 -1.43 -4.02
N ILE A 81 -5.10 -2.66 -3.60
CA ILE A 81 -5.27 -3.11 -2.20
C ILE A 81 -3.94 -3.62 -1.66
N VAL A 82 -3.42 -3.01 -0.59
CA VAL A 82 -2.14 -3.42 0.01
C VAL A 82 -2.38 -4.18 1.30
N PHE A 83 -1.90 -5.42 1.35
CA PHE A 83 -1.87 -6.21 2.57
C PHE A 83 -0.60 -5.91 3.36
N ILE A 84 -0.76 -5.58 4.64
CA ILE A 84 0.33 -5.26 5.56
C ILE A 84 0.38 -6.36 6.62
N VAL A 85 1.48 -7.09 6.72
CA VAL A 85 1.58 -8.29 7.56
C VAL A 85 2.67 -8.12 8.59
N GLU A 86 2.31 -8.21 9.87
CA GLU A 86 3.30 -8.32 10.94
C GLU A 86 3.99 -9.69 10.87
N ASP A 87 5.30 -9.69 10.66
CA ASP A 87 6.17 -10.86 10.51
C ASP A 87 6.48 -11.54 11.86
N ARG A 88 5.42 -11.87 12.60
CA ARG A 88 5.47 -12.67 13.83
C ARG A 88 4.79 -14.01 13.65
N ASP A 89 5.29 -15.00 14.39
CA ASP A 89 4.78 -16.37 14.33
C ASP A 89 3.28 -16.48 14.64
N CYS A 90 2.74 -15.59 15.49
CA CYS A 90 1.30 -15.47 15.75
C CYS A 90 0.49 -15.40 14.44
N ASN A 91 0.97 -14.67 13.43
CA ASN A 91 0.27 -14.46 12.16
C ASN A 91 0.53 -15.55 11.12
N ARG A 92 1.48 -16.47 11.34
CA ARG A 92 1.87 -17.48 10.34
C ARG A 92 0.67 -18.23 9.76
N LYS A 93 -0.27 -18.63 10.62
CA LYS A 93 -1.47 -19.38 10.20
C LYS A 93 -2.47 -18.51 9.45
N ALA A 94 -2.76 -17.29 9.95
CA ALA A 94 -3.66 -16.37 9.26
C ALA A 94 -3.08 -15.92 7.91
N ALA A 95 -1.77 -15.68 7.85
CA ALA A 95 -1.06 -15.30 6.63
C ALA A 95 -1.15 -16.35 5.52
N ALA A 96 -1.17 -17.64 5.87
CA ALA A 96 -1.36 -18.72 4.92
C ALA A 96 -2.72 -18.66 4.19
N GLU A 97 -3.72 -18.03 4.82
CA GLU A 97 -5.06 -17.86 4.25
C GLU A 97 -5.21 -16.57 3.43
N LEU A 98 -4.21 -15.69 3.40
CA LEU A 98 -4.28 -14.41 2.67
C LEU A 98 -4.51 -14.61 1.18
N ARG A 99 -4.00 -15.69 0.59
CA ARG A 99 -4.31 -16.04 -0.81
C ARG A 99 -5.82 -16.20 -1.02
N ASN A 100 -6.49 -16.92 -0.12
CA ASN A 100 -7.93 -17.15 -0.21
C ASN A 100 -8.70 -15.86 0.06
N MET A 101 -8.20 -15.02 0.97
CA MET A 101 -8.77 -13.71 1.26
C MET A 101 -8.71 -12.76 0.06
N VAL A 102 -7.54 -12.61 -0.54
CA VAL A 102 -7.35 -11.81 -1.76
C VAL A 102 -8.26 -12.30 -2.88
N TRP A 103 -8.40 -13.62 -3.03
CA TRP A 103 -9.33 -14.20 -3.98
C TRP A 103 -10.78 -13.81 -3.71
N GLU A 104 -11.29 -13.95 -2.47
CA GLU A 104 -12.68 -13.61 -2.14
C GLU A 104 -12.96 -12.11 -2.25
N VAL A 105 -12.00 -11.25 -1.88
CA VAL A 105 -12.06 -9.79 -2.13
C VAL A 105 -12.15 -9.51 -3.63
N ASP A 106 -11.30 -10.12 -4.45
CA ASP A 106 -11.32 -9.93 -5.90
C ASP A 106 -12.65 -10.37 -6.51
N GLN A 107 -13.17 -11.53 -6.11
CA GLN A 107 -14.47 -12.00 -6.59
C GLN A 107 -15.62 -11.09 -6.16
N ALA A 108 -15.56 -10.50 -4.97
CA ALA A 108 -16.56 -9.54 -4.51
C ALA A 108 -16.51 -8.24 -5.32
N LEU A 109 -15.32 -7.71 -5.57
CA LEU A 109 -15.09 -6.54 -6.43
C LEU A 109 -15.58 -6.78 -7.87
N LEU A 110 -15.22 -7.92 -8.47
CA LEU A 110 -15.67 -8.28 -9.82
C LEU A 110 -17.20 -8.32 -9.93
N LYS A 111 -17.90 -8.83 -8.91
CA LYS A 111 -19.38 -8.84 -8.87
C LYS A 111 -19.98 -7.44 -8.83
N LYS A 112 -19.24 -6.45 -8.31
CA LYS A 112 -19.63 -5.03 -8.28
C LYS A 112 -19.20 -4.25 -9.53
N GLY A 113 -18.66 -4.94 -10.53
CA GLY A 113 -18.22 -4.31 -11.78
C GLY A 113 -16.83 -3.68 -11.70
N PHE A 114 -16.09 -3.89 -10.62
CA PHE A 114 -14.66 -3.59 -10.60
C PHE A 114 -13.90 -4.58 -11.49
N SER A 115 -12.79 -4.15 -12.07
CA SER A 115 -11.91 -5.01 -12.88
C SER A 115 -10.48 -4.49 -12.83
N GLU A 116 -9.52 -5.28 -13.29
CA GLU A 116 -8.09 -4.89 -13.27
C GLU A 116 -7.61 -4.51 -11.86
N ASN A 117 -8.14 -5.20 -10.84
CA ASN A 117 -7.75 -5.02 -9.44
C ASN A 117 -6.31 -5.50 -9.24
N ARG A 118 -5.56 -4.79 -8.41
CA ARG A 118 -4.18 -5.12 -8.07
C ARG A 118 -3.99 -5.19 -6.57
N TYR A 119 -3.04 -6.03 -6.18
CA TYR A 119 -2.78 -6.37 -4.79
C TYR A 119 -1.29 -6.20 -4.52
N GLY A 120 -0.96 -5.48 -3.45
CA GLY A 120 0.38 -5.27 -2.93
C GLY A 120 0.58 -6.00 -1.59
N LEU A 121 1.84 -6.25 -1.21
CA LEU A 121 2.17 -6.91 0.05
C LEU A 121 3.39 -6.25 0.71
N ILE A 122 3.22 -5.87 1.97
CA ILE A 122 4.27 -5.36 2.84
C ILE A 122 4.36 -6.24 4.08
N GLY A 123 5.57 -6.70 4.41
CA GLY A 123 5.90 -7.36 5.68
C GLY A 123 6.55 -6.35 6.62
N PHE A 124 6.31 -6.47 7.93
CA PHE A 124 6.98 -5.61 8.90
C PHE A 124 7.39 -6.34 10.17
N THR A 125 8.53 -5.92 10.71
CA THR A 125 9.12 -6.37 11.98
C THR A 125 9.42 -5.18 12.88
N ALA A 126 10.12 -5.39 13.99
CA ALA A 126 10.52 -4.31 14.87
C ALA A 126 11.56 -3.41 14.16
N GLY A 127 11.11 -2.25 13.68
CA GLY A 127 11.96 -1.23 13.07
C GLY A 127 12.30 -1.45 11.59
N ASN A 128 11.86 -2.55 10.96
CA ASN A 128 12.06 -2.81 9.54
C ASN A 128 10.75 -3.16 8.84
N TYR A 129 10.73 -2.90 7.55
CA TYR A 129 9.59 -3.11 6.68
C TYR A 129 10.10 -3.53 5.30
N PHE A 130 9.35 -4.40 4.63
CA PHE A 130 9.79 -5.04 3.41
C PHE A 130 8.68 -5.04 2.37
N HIS A 131 8.99 -4.54 1.18
CA HIS A 131 8.13 -4.70 0.01
C HIS A 131 8.28 -6.12 -0.54
N HIS A 132 7.17 -6.84 -0.68
CA HIS A 132 7.19 -8.17 -1.28
C HIS A 132 6.71 -8.10 -2.73
N THR A 133 7.64 -8.28 -3.66
CA THR A 133 7.35 -8.22 -5.08
C THR A 133 6.73 -9.52 -5.60
N MET A 134 5.80 -9.41 -6.55
CA MET A 134 5.22 -10.52 -7.30
C MET A 134 5.64 -10.38 -8.76
N GLU A 135 6.50 -11.29 -9.24
CA GLU A 135 7.13 -11.20 -10.58
C GLU A 135 7.95 -9.91 -10.76
N GLY A 136 8.62 -9.46 -9.70
CA GLY A 136 9.42 -8.23 -9.72
C GLY A 136 8.60 -6.94 -9.66
N GLN A 137 7.27 -7.02 -9.47
CA GLN A 137 6.38 -5.87 -9.36
C GLN A 137 5.82 -5.73 -7.95
N LEU A 138 5.62 -4.48 -7.48
CA LEU A 138 5.04 -4.19 -6.16
C LEU A 138 3.54 -4.53 -6.08
N PHE A 139 2.84 -4.40 -7.21
CA PHE A 139 1.43 -4.70 -7.36
C PHE A 139 1.24 -5.76 -8.45
N ASN A 140 0.33 -6.71 -8.23
CA ASN A 140 -0.01 -7.71 -9.24
C ASN A 140 -1.47 -8.19 -9.07
N VAL A 141 -1.97 -9.02 -9.99
CA VAL A 141 -3.34 -9.57 -9.93
C VAL A 141 -3.47 -10.64 -8.84
N ALA A 142 -4.71 -10.89 -8.39
CA ALA A 142 -5.02 -11.83 -7.30
C ALA A 142 -4.38 -13.22 -7.47
N SER A 143 -4.32 -13.74 -8.70
CA SER A 143 -3.76 -15.07 -8.99
C SER A 143 -2.25 -15.17 -8.76
N LYS A 144 -1.54 -14.04 -8.74
CA LYS A 144 -0.09 -13.94 -8.53
C LYS A 144 0.29 -13.62 -7.08
N PHE A 145 -0.67 -13.24 -6.26
CA PHE A 145 -0.44 -12.82 -4.88
C PHE A 145 0.30 -13.86 -4.02
N ALA A 146 0.06 -15.16 -4.29
CA ALA A 146 0.75 -16.26 -3.62
C ALA A 146 2.29 -16.16 -3.71
N MET A 147 2.83 -15.61 -4.80
CA MET A 147 4.27 -15.43 -4.98
C MET A 147 4.87 -14.45 -3.97
N GLY A 148 4.13 -13.39 -3.63
CA GLY A 148 4.55 -12.45 -2.58
C GLY A 148 4.59 -13.14 -1.21
N LEU A 149 3.56 -13.95 -0.90
CA LEU A 149 3.46 -14.67 0.38
C LEU A 149 4.62 -15.64 0.64
N GLU A 150 5.19 -16.25 -0.40
CA GLU A 150 6.36 -17.15 -0.29
C GLU A 150 7.61 -16.46 0.27
N SER A 151 7.69 -15.14 0.12
CA SER A 151 8.81 -14.33 0.60
C SER A 151 8.63 -13.79 2.01
N LEU A 152 7.45 -13.96 2.63
CA LEU A 152 7.24 -13.61 4.04
C LEU A 152 8.12 -14.46 4.97
N ARG A 153 8.56 -13.85 6.07
CA ARG A 153 9.48 -14.48 7.02
C ARG A 153 8.96 -14.25 8.45
N PHE A 154 8.21 -15.23 8.94
CA PHE A 154 7.73 -15.20 10.32
C PHE A 154 8.83 -15.64 11.28
N GLU A 155 9.33 -14.69 12.08
CA GLU A 155 10.35 -14.93 13.09
C GLU A 155 9.71 -15.13 14.47
N ASN A 156 10.26 -16.09 15.24
CA ASN A 156 9.81 -16.38 16.62
C ASN A 156 10.30 -15.35 17.64
N SER A 157 11.31 -14.56 17.27
CA SER A 157 12.13 -13.77 18.20
C SER A 157 12.39 -12.37 17.68
N SER A 158 11.41 -11.72 17.05
CA SER A 158 11.50 -10.28 16.77
C SER A 158 11.55 -9.53 18.10
N GLN A 159 12.76 -9.42 18.64
CA GLN A 159 13.07 -8.63 19.82
C GLN A 159 12.86 -7.17 19.43
N GLY A 160 11.86 -6.55 20.04
CA GLY A 160 11.54 -5.15 19.80
C GLY A 160 10.04 -4.91 19.77
N GLN A 161 9.68 -3.66 20.02
CA GLN A 161 8.30 -3.20 19.94
C GLN A 161 7.92 -3.06 18.47
N MET A 162 6.83 -3.72 18.07
CA MET A 162 6.25 -3.53 16.74
C MET A 162 5.61 -2.15 16.67
N ASN A 163 5.66 -1.55 15.49
CA ASN A 163 4.98 -0.29 15.23
C ASN A 163 4.08 -0.43 13.99
N PRO A 164 2.87 -0.99 14.16
CA PRO A 164 1.96 -1.17 13.02
C PRO A 164 1.58 0.16 12.35
N VAL A 165 1.49 1.27 13.10
CA VAL A 165 1.16 2.59 12.55
C VAL A 165 2.25 3.07 11.58
N ALA A 166 3.52 2.87 11.91
CA ALA A 166 4.61 3.18 10.98
C ALA A 166 4.62 2.25 9.74
N ALA A 167 4.16 0.99 9.87
CA ALA A 167 3.96 0.11 8.72
C ALA A 167 2.82 0.60 7.82
N VAL A 168 1.73 1.12 8.41
CA VAL A 168 0.63 1.77 7.68
C VAL A 168 1.14 3.01 6.94
N LYS A 169 1.97 3.85 7.59
CA LYS A 169 2.63 4.98 6.92
C LYS A 169 3.40 4.53 5.68
N MET A 170 4.24 3.51 5.81
CA MET A 170 4.98 3.01 4.66
C MET A 170 4.06 2.46 3.55
N ALA A 171 3.00 1.75 3.92
CA ALA A 171 2.05 1.21 2.96
C ALA A 171 1.25 2.29 2.23
N SER A 172 0.99 3.42 2.89
CA SER A 172 0.34 4.58 2.29
C SER A 172 1.19 5.28 1.23
N GLU A 173 2.51 5.04 1.22
CA GLU A 173 3.47 5.57 0.24
C GLU A 173 3.64 4.63 -0.98
N MET A 174 2.90 3.52 -1.05
CA MET A 174 2.89 2.63 -2.22
C MET A 174 2.42 3.36 -3.48
N PRO A 175 2.89 2.96 -4.68
CA PRO A 175 2.55 3.64 -5.94
C PRO A 175 1.14 3.28 -6.42
N PHE A 176 0.12 3.76 -5.71
CA PHE A 176 -1.28 3.60 -6.07
C PHE A 176 -1.58 4.26 -7.41
N ARG A 177 -2.42 3.62 -8.22
CA ARG A 177 -2.92 4.18 -9.47
C ARG A 177 -3.89 5.33 -9.24
N ASN A 178 -4.05 6.14 -10.28
CA ASN A 178 -4.97 7.27 -10.29
C ASN A 178 -6.40 6.79 -10.52
N GLY A 179 -7.38 7.39 -9.86
CA GLY A 179 -8.79 7.13 -10.11
C GLY A 179 -9.28 5.74 -9.69
N VAL A 180 -8.52 5.03 -8.85
CA VAL A 180 -8.87 3.69 -8.34
C VAL A 180 -9.30 3.75 -6.88
N PHE A 181 -10.05 2.75 -6.45
CA PHE A 181 -10.30 2.51 -5.03
C PHE A 181 -9.00 2.05 -4.36
N LYS A 182 -8.55 2.75 -3.31
CA LYS A 182 -7.34 2.41 -2.56
C LYS A 182 -7.70 1.88 -1.19
N SER A 183 -7.07 0.78 -0.77
CA SER A 183 -7.23 0.33 0.61
C SER A 183 -6.00 -0.38 1.16
N LEU A 184 -5.88 -0.35 2.47
CA LEU A 184 -4.88 -1.06 3.26
C LEU A 184 -5.59 -2.13 4.09
N VAL A 185 -4.98 -3.31 4.19
CA VAL A 185 -5.47 -4.42 5.02
C VAL A 185 -4.36 -4.88 5.93
N LEU A 186 -4.41 -4.47 7.20
CA LEU A 186 -3.40 -4.76 8.21
C LEU A 186 -3.71 -6.06 8.97
N LEU A 187 -2.85 -7.06 8.86
CA LEU A 187 -2.84 -8.25 9.69
C LEU A 187 -1.79 -8.10 10.80
N THR A 188 -2.24 -7.91 12.03
CA THR A 188 -1.36 -7.69 13.19
C THR A 188 -1.87 -8.46 14.42
N CYS A 189 -0.94 -8.94 15.24
CA CYS A 189 -1.23 -9.50 16.55
C CYS A 189 -0.71 -8.61 17.69
N ALA A 190 0.18 -7.66 17.40
CA ALA A 190 0.55 -6.60 18.32
C ALA A 190 -0.63 -5.65 18.58
N PRO A 191 -0.79 -5.13 19.81
CA PRO A 191 -1.64 -3.96 20.01
C PRO A 191 -1.05 -2.76 19.28
N CYS A 192 -1.90 -1.90 18.72
CA CYS A 192 -1.45 -0.61 18.20
C CYS A 192 -1.38 0.42 19.32
N SER A 193 -0.41 0.23 20.22
CA SER A 193 -0.10 1.17 21.30
C SER A 193 0.16 2.57 20.75
N GLU A 194 0.00 3.60 21.59
CA GLU A 194 0.35 4.98 21.24
C GLU A 194 1.74 5.05 20.61
N SER A 195 1.77 5.24 19.29
CA SER A 195 2.97 5.53 18.53
C SER A 195 3.35 7.01 18.72
N ASN A 196 4.48 7.42 18.15
CA ASN A 196 4.81 8.85 18.06
C ASN A 196 3.61 9.59 17.43
N SER A 197 3.06 10.57 18.14
CA SER A 197 1.88 11.34 17.71
C SER A 197 2.07 11.95 16.33
N GLU A 198 3.30 12.37 15.98
CA GLU A 198 3.62 12.90 14.64
C GLU A 198 3.42 11.86 13.53
N ILE A 199 3.76 10.60 13.78
CA ILE A 199 3.58 9.52 12.79
C ILE A 199 2.10 9.22 12.63
N TYR A 200 1.36 9.15 13.74
CA TYR A 200 -0.07 8.91 13.72
C TYR A 200 -0.81 10.02 12.97
N ASP A 201 -0.49 11.27 13.24
CA ASP A 201 -1.07 12.45 12.56
C ASP A 201 -0.74 12.45 11.06
N ALA A 202 0.50 12.12 10.70
CA ALA A 202 0.88 11.99 9.30
C ALA A 202 0.11 10.88 8.58
N VAL A 203 -0.09 9.72 9.23
CA VAL A 203 -0.90 8.63 8.65
C VAL A 203 -2.33 9.07 8.45
N ARG A 204 -2.93 9.70 9.47
CA ARG A 204 -4.30 10.24 9.40
C ARG A 204 -4.48 11.18 8.22
N GLN A 205 -3.57 12.14 8.09
CA GLN A 205 -3.59 13.08 6.97
C GLN A 205 -3.48 12.37 5.62
N VAL A 206 -2.55 11.42 5.46
CA VAL A 206 -2.39 10.71 4.19
C VAL A 206 -3.59 9.85 3.83
N LEU A 207 -4.19 9.14 4.80
CA LEU A 207 -5.37 8.32 4.55
C LEU A 207 -6.58 9.18 4.13
N ASP A 208 -6.75 10.33 4.77
CA ASP A 208 -7.81 11.30 4.44
C ASP A 208 -7.58 11.91 3.05
N ASP A 209 -6.43 12.57 2.89
CA ASP A 209 -6.09 13.31 1.68
C ASP A 209 -6.15 12.42 0.45
N GLN A 210 -5.64 11.18 0.56
CA GLN A 210 -5.54 10.27 -0.59
C GLN A 210 -6.73 9.31 -0.76
N ASP A 211 -7.77 9.43 0.08
CA ASP A 211 -8.95 8.56 0.12
C ASP A 211 -8.59 7.07 0.21
N ILE A 212 -7.75 6.73 1.19
CA ILE A 212 -7.30 5.36 1.42
C ILE A 212 -8.09 4.75 2.57
N SER A 213 -8.88 3.71 2.29
CA SER A 213 -9.60 2.99 3.33
C SER A 213 -8.71 2.05 4.13
N MET A 214 -8.97 1.87 5.42
CA MET A 214 -8.13 1.06 6.31
C MET A 214 -8.87 -0.10 6.96
N PHE A 215 -8.47 -1.34 6.70
CA PHE A 215 -9.03 -2.54 7.32
C PHE A 215 -8.03 -3.18 8.27
N VAL A 216 -8.50 -3.64 9.43
CA VAL A 216 -7.66 -4.24 10.46
C VAL A 216 -8.13 -5.66 10.76
N LEU A 217 -7.21 -6.61 10.64
CA LEU A 217 -7.37 -8.02 10.95
C LEU A 217 -6.54 -8.34 12.20
N ARG A 218 -7.22 -8.68 13.29
CA ARG A 218 -6.57 -9.01 14.56
C ARG A 218 -7.04 -10.36 15.08
N GLN A 219 -6.11 -11.13 15.63
CA GLN A 219 -6.42 -12.41 16.25
C GLN A 219 -6.91 -12.20 17.69
N SER A 220 -8.07 -11.57 17.83
CA SER A 220 -8.66 -11.26 19.13
C SER A 220 -10.18 -11.20 19.00
N ALA A 221 -10.85 -12.02 19.81
CA ALA A 221 -12.30 -11.99 19.92
C ALA A 221 -12.78 -10.65 20.49
N PHE A 222 -13.87 -10.12 19.93
CA PHE A 222 -14.54 -8.94 20.47
C PHE A 222 -15.06 -9.22 21.88
N GLN A 223 -14.77 -8.30 22.80
CA GLN A 223 -15.25 -8.38 24.18
C GLN A 223 -16.64 -7.75 24.28
N LEU A 224 -17.47 -8.29 25.17
CA LEU A 224 -18.86 -7.88 25.33
C LEU A 224 -19.06 -7.30 26.71
N LEU A 225 -19.58 -6.08 26.77
CA LEU A 225 -19.66 -5.30 28.00
C LEU A 225 -20.69 -5.86 29.01
N ASN A 226 -21.73 -6.56 28.53
CA ASN A 226 -22.90 -6.90 29.33
C ASN A 226 -23.09 -8.40 29.63
N ASN A 227 -22.07 -9.25 29.50
CA ASN A 227 -22.19 -10.73 29.60
C ASN A 227 -23.31 -11.33 28.70
N ARG A 228 -23.83 -10.54 27.75
CA ARG A 228 -24.78 -11.00 26.74
C ARG A 228 -23.95 -11.80 25.74
N ASN A 229 -24.04 -13.14 25.81
CA ASN A 229 -23.50 -13.95 24.73
C ASN A 229 -24.34 -13.65 23.48
N PRO A 230 -23.77 -13.10 22.40
CA PRO A 230 -24.52 -12.89 21.18
C PRO A 230 -24.85 -14.29 20.68
N THR A 231 -26.09 -14.49 20.25
CA THR A 231 -26.51 -15.80 19.73
C THR A 231 -25.74 -16.18 18.48
N ASP A 232 -25.23 -15.18 17.76
CA ASP A 232 -24.43 -15.33 16.55
C ASP A 232 -22.98 -14.88 16.78
N LYS A 233 -22.05 -15.52 16.08
CA LYS A 233 -20.63 -15.13 16.12
C LYS A 233 -20.44 -13.78 15.44
N ILE A 234 -19.64 -12.92 16.06
CA ILE A 234 -19.22 -11.63 15.53
C ILE A 234 -17.89 -11.82 14.80
N TYR A 235 -17.87 -11.53 13.50
CA TYR A 235 -16.70 -11.66 12.64
C TYR A 235 -15.93 -10.34 12.49
N GLY A 236 -16.59 -9.22 12.72
CA GLY A 236 -16.02 -7.88 12.58
C GLY A 236 -17.05 -6.79 12.87
N LEU A 237 -16.63 -5.55 12.75
CA LEU A 237 -17.47 -4.36 12.87
C LEU A 237 -16.87 -3.20 12.07
N ASP A 238 -17.73 -2.26 11.69
CA ASP A 238 -17.34 -0.91 11.25
C ASP A 238 -18.03 0.14 12.14
N GLU A 239 -17.93 1.42 11.78
CA GLU A 239 -18.54 2.53 12.51
C GLU A 239 -20.04 2.30 12.82
N ASN A 240 -20.76 1.66 11.90
CA ASN A 240 -22.22 1.61 11.91
C ASN A 240 -22.78 0.19 11.94
N ASN A 241 -21.95 -0.86 11.91
CA ASN A 241 -22.42 -2.23 11.71
C ASN A 241 -21.59 -3.26 12.47
N VAL A 242 -22.26 -4.31 12.92
CA VAL A 242 -21.63 -5.53 13.46
C VAL A 242 -21.84 -6.67 12.46
N PHE A 243 -20.76 -7.35 12.09
CA PHE A 243 -20.79 -8.41 11.08
C PHE A 243 -20.98 -9.77 11.73
N THR A 244 -22.08 -10.44 11.41
CA THR A 244 -22.42 -11.78 11.89
C THR A 244 -22.72 -12.71 10.72
N ALA A 245 -22.71 -14.03 10.94
CA ALA A 245 -23.02 -15.02 9.88
C ALA A 245 -24.48 -14.95 9.40
N ARG A 246 -25.36 -14.33 10.20
CA ARG A 246 -26.76 -14.11 9.88
C ARG A 246 -27.06 -12.67 10.26
N PRO A 247 -27.54 -11.82 9.34
CA PRO A 247 -28.00 -10.49 9.72
C PRO A 247 -29.03 -10.64 10.84
N SER A 248 -28.76 -10.04 12.00
CA SER A 248 -29.60 -10.19 13.18
C SER A 248 -30.95 -9.54 12.91
N SER A 249 -31.93 -10.31 12.46
CA SER A 249 -33.29 -9.82 12.18
C SER A 249 -34.09 -9.41 13.43
N LYS A 250 -33.45 -9.42 14.62
CA LYS A 250 -34.10 -9.24 15.92
C LYS A 250 -33.41 -8.26 16.88
N ILE A 251 -32.19 -7.83 16.59
CA ILE A 251 -31.44 -6.91 17.45
C ILE A 251 -31.09 -5.72 16.59
N GLU A 252 -31.49 -4.53 17.01
CA GLU A 252 -31.11 -3.29 16.33
C GLU A 252 -29.58 -3.17 16.38
N VAL A 253 -28.98 -2.73 15.28
CA VAL A 253 -27.52 -2.66 15.14
C VAL A 253 -26.91 -1.78 16.23
N ASP A 254 -27.64 -0.74 16.64
CA ASP A 254 -27.30 0.17 17.73
C ASP A 254 -27.16 -0.57 19.08
N ASP A 255 -28.09 -1.47 19.42
CA ASP A 255 -28.04 -2.28 20.65
C ASP A 255 -26.83 -3.24 20.69
N LEU A 256 -26.37 -3.67 19.52
CA LEU A 256 -25.20 -4.55 19.37
C LEU A 256 -23.89 -3.76 19.47
N LEU A 257 -23.82 -2.58 18.85
CA LEU A 257 -22.66 -1.69 18.94
C LEU A 257 -22.44 -1.21 20.37
N GLU A 258 -23.49 -0.80 21.08
CA GLU A 258 -23.41 -0.42 22.50
C GLU A 258 -22.96 -1.58 23.42
N GLY A 259 -23.17 -2.83 22.97
CA GLY A 259 -22.82 -4.04 23.72
C GLY A 259 -21.40 -4.55 23.52
N ILE A 260 -20.66 -4.03 22.53
CA ILE A 260 -19.33 -4.50 22.16
C ILE A 260 -18.27 -3.49 22.61
N GLN A 261 -17.22 -3.99 23.25
CA GLN A 261 -16.02 -3.20 23.49
C GLN A 261 -15.19 -3.18 22.21
N ILE A 262 -15.25 -2.06 21.49
CA ILE A 262 -14.34 -1.79 20.37
C ILE A 262 -12.92 -1.66 20.94
N PRO A 263 -11.91 -2.29 20.32
CA PRO A 263 -10.53 -2.09 20.74
C PRO A 263 -10.16 -0.60 20.67
N ASP A 264 -9.79 -0.01 21.80
CA ASP A 264 -9.33 1.38 21.87
C ASP A 264 -7.82 1.41 21.61
N ASP A 265 -7.45 1.39 20.33
CA ASP A 265 -6.07 1.52 19.90
C ASP A 265 -5.95 2.26 18.56
N GLN A 266 -4.75 2.73 18.25
CA GLN A 266 -4.55 3.62 17.10
C GLN A 266 -4.98 2.99 15.77
N CYS A 267 -4.78 1.68 15.57
CA CYS A 267 -5.17 1.03 14.32
C CYS A 267 -6.67 0.82 14.22
N ALA A 268 -7.33 0.47 15.32
CA ALA A 268 -8.77 0.40 15.38
C ALA A 268 -9.39 1.76 15.03
N ASN A 269 -8.87 2.85 15.61
CA ASN A 269 -9.32 4.20 15.29
C ASN A 269 -9.10 4.54 13.82
N LEU A 270 -7.93 4.24 13.25
CA LEU A 270 -7.70 4.43 11.81
C LEU A 270 -8.69 3.62 10.95
N ALA A 271 -9.02 2.39 11.35
CA ALA A 271 -9.96 1.58 10.59
C ALA A 271 -11.39 2.15 10.58
N ILE A 272 -11.84 2.65 11.73
CA ILE A 272 -13.18 3.24 11.87
C ILE A 272 -13.25 4.61 11.19
N ASP A 273 -12.28 5.48 11.45
CA ASP A 273 -12.26 6.85 10.95
C ASP A 273 -12.10 6.91 9.42
N TYR A 274 -11.34 5.97 8.83
CA TYR A 274 -11.03 5.95 7.38
C TYR A 274 -11.78 4.85 6.63
N LYS A 275 -13.12 4.91 6.69
CA LYS A 275 -14.07 4.14 5.85
C LYS A 275 -13.85 2.62 5.84
N GLY A 276 -13.25 2.08 6.89
CA GLY A 276 -12.83 0.69 6.95
C GLY A 276 -13.62 -0.15 7.93
N ALA A 277 -12.97 -1.18 8.46
CA ALA A 277 -13.54 -2.09 9.44
C ALA A 277 -12.47 -2.88 10.21
N ILE A 278 -12.86 -3.37 11.39
CA ILE A 278 -12.05 -4.25 12.24
C ILE A 278 -12.63 -5.66 12.17
N PHE A 279 -11.78 -6.66 12.02
CA PHE A 279 -12.14 -8.07 11.89
C PHE A 279 -11.39 -8.94 12.91
N ASP A 280 -12.10 -9.93 13.45
CA ASP A 280 -11.47 -11.00 14.23
C ASP A 280 -10.90 -12.08 13.28
N ALA A 281 -9.60 -11.96 13.02
CA ALA A 281 -8.82 -12.88 12.20
C ALA A 281 -8.70 -14.28 12.82
N SER A 282 -9.07 -14.50 14.09
CA SER A 282 -9.13 -15.85 14.66
C SER A 282 -10.07 -16.76 13.86
N HIS A 283 -11.10 -16.19 13.23
CA HIS A 283 -12.04 -16.90 12.36
C HIS A 283 -11.44 -17.41 11.04
N LEU A 284 -10.21 -16.99 10.68
CA LEU A 284 -9.44 -17.59 9.57
C LEU A 284 -8.83 -18.94 9.97
N ILE A 285 -8.46 -19.08 11.23
CA ILE A 285 -7.65 -20.20 11.72
C ILE A 285 -8.55 -21.20 12.46
N ASP A 286 -9.44 -20.69 13.29
CA ASP A 286 -10.22 -21.47 14.23
C ASP A 286 -11.58 -21.88 13.66
N GLY A 287 -12.09 -23.01 14.16
CA GLY A 287 -13.37 -23.56 13.73
C GLY A 287 -13.27 -24.49 12.51
N ASN A 288 -14.42 -24.79 11.91
CA ASN A 288 -14.47 -25.68 10.74
C ASN A 288 -14.40 -24.87 9.43
N ARG A 289 -14.10 -25.55 8.31
CA ARG A 289 -13.99 -24.93 6.98
C ARG A 289 -15.18 -24.08 6.55
N ARG A 290 -16.39 -24.40 7.04
CA ARG A 290 -17.58 -23.59 6.74
C ARG A 290 -17.50 -22.22 7.40
N HIS A 291 -17.04 -22.14 8.64
CA HIS A 291 -16.86 -20.87 9.36
C HIS A 291 -15.78 -20.02 8.71
N GLN A 292 -14.64 -20.63 8.39
CA GLN A 292 -13.54 -19.94 7.68
C GLN A 292 -14.02 -19.37 6.35
N ARG A 293 -14.78 -20.15 5.58
CA ARG A 293 -15.38 -19.69 4.32
C ARG A 293 -16.37 -18.53 4.53
N THR A 294 -17.21 -18.60 5.57
CA THR A 294 -18.12 -17.50 5.90
C THR A 294 -17.36 -16.22 6.24
N PHE A 295 -16.30 -16.31 7.04
CA PHE A 295 -15.45 -15.16 7.34
C PHE A 295 -14.84 -14.55 6.07
N LEU A 296 -14.23 -15.38 5.21
CA LEU A 296 -13.61 -14.90 3.97
C LEU A 296 -14.63 -14.21 3.04
N GLN A 297 -15.85 -14.75 2.95
CA GLN A 297 -16.93 -14.16 2.16
C GLN A 297 -17.40 -12.82 2.73
N LEU A 298 -17.62 -12.74 4.06
CA LEU A 298 -18.02 -11.51 4.73
C LEU A 298 -16.95 -10.43 4.59
N LEU A 299 -15.68 -10.78 4.76
CA LEU A 299 -14.57 -9.85 4.58
C LEU A 299 -14.52 -9.33 3.14
N GLY A 300 -14.57 -10.23 2.15
CA GLY A 300 -14.58 -9.84 0.74
C GLY A 300 -15.75 -8.92 0.39
N GLU A 301 -16.95 -9.25 0.86
CA GLU A 301 -18.15 -8.41 0.71
C GLU A 301 -17.94 -7.04 1.34
N LYS A 302 -17.48 -6.96 2.60
CA LYS A 302 -17.34 -5.70 3.32
C LYS A 302 -16.24 -4.79 2.78
N VAL A 303 -15.11 -5.35 2.34
CA VAL A 303 -14.10 -4.57 1.62
C VAL A 303 -14.68 -4.02 0.32
N SER A 304 -15.43 -4.83 -0.43
CA SER A 304 -16.06 -4.39 -1.67
C SER A 304 -17.25 -3.43 -1.46
N ASP A 305 -17.89 -3.43 -0.30
CA ASP A 305 -18.95 -2.48 0.11
C ASP A 305 -18.43 -1.06 0.23
N LYS A 306 -17.17 -0.90 0.62
CA LYS A 306 -16.51 0.40 0.74
C LYS A 306 -15.82 0.85 -0.55
N ALA A 307 -15.80 -0.02 -1.57
CA ALA A 307 -15.11 0.25 -2.81
C ALA A 307 -15.88 1.29 -3.64
N GLU A 308 -15.41 2.53 -3.58
CA GLU A 308 -15.96 3.65 -4.32
C GLU A 308 -14.89 4.27 -5.22
N LYS A 309 -15.35 4.85 -6.32
CA LYS A 309 -14.47 5.54 -7.26
C LYS A 309 -14.43 7.02 -6.88
N PRO A 310 -13.26 7.64 -6.72
CA PRO A 310 -13.16 9.01 -6.22
C PRO A 310 -13.72 9.99 -7.25
N GLU A 311 -14.74 10.78 -6.89
CA GLU A 311 -15.42 11.68 -7.84
C GLU A 311 -14.50 12.77 -8.40
N CYS A 312 -13.53 13.21 -7.59
CA CYS A 312 -12.57 14.24 -7.95
C CYS A 312 -11.21 13.93 -7.32
N GLN A 313 -10.14 14.06 -8.10
CA GLN A 313 -8.78 13.93 -7.61
C GLN A 313 -7.84 14.99 -8.19
N ILE A 314 -6.87 15.41 -7.38
CA ILE A 314 -5.75 16.25 -7.76
C ILE A 314 -4.49 15.40 -7.65
N CYS A 315 -3.85 15.11 -8.77
CA CYS A 315 -2.66 14.26 -8.85
C CYS A 315 -1.43 15.09 -9.17
N ARG A 316 -0.36 14.89 -8.40
CA ARG A 316 0.94 15.51 -8.62
C ARG A 316 1.99 14.44 -8.91
N CYS A 317 2.89 14.72 -9.86
CA CYS A 317 4.02 13.84 -10.11
C CYS A 317 5.14 14.14 -9.11
N GLU A 318 5.41 13.17 -8.24
CA GLU A 318 6.42 13.28 -7.19
C GLU A 318 7.45 12.15 -7.30
N LEU A 319 8.59 12.34 -6.64
CA LEU A 319 9.56 11.26 -6.44
C LEU A 319 9.22 10.57 -5.14
N ASP A 320 9.10 9.24 -5.16
CA ASP A 320 9.09 8.49 -3.91
C ASP A 320 10.44 8.56 -3.21
N MET A 321 10.48 7.96 -2.01
CA MET A 321 11.71 7.88 -1.27
C MET A 321 12.81 7.23 -2.10
N TYR A 322 12.56 6.24 -2.96
CA TYR A 322 13.56 5.53 -3.77
C TYR A 322 13.98 6.26 -5.05
N GLY A 323 13.37 7.42 -5.35
CA GLY A 323 13.66 8.18 -6.55
C GLY A 323 12.91 7.69 -7.78
N PHE A 324 11.86 6.88 -7.63
CA PHE A 324 10.93 6.59 -8.72
C PHE A 324 9.84 7.65 -8.80
N ALA A 325 9.47 8.01 -10.02
CA ALA A 325 8.38 8.95 -10.28
C ALA A 325 7.03 8.26 -10.04
N ASN A 326 6.22 8.81 -9.15
CA ASN A 326 4.89 8.32 -8.84
C ASN A 326 3.87 9.45 -8.88
N SER A 327 2.67 9.10 -9.33
CA SER A 327 1.52 9.98 -9.25
C SER A 327 0.91 9.89 -7.86
N VAL A 328 0.97 10.98 -7.10
CA VAL A 328 0.34 11.08 -5.78
C VAL A 328 -0.96 11.85 -5.94
N CYS A 329 -2.09 11.17 -5.73
CA CYS A 329 -3.43 11.74 -5.92
C CYS A 329 -4.15 11.93 -4.60
N GLN A 330 -4.63 13.15 -4.38
CA GLN A 330 -5.48 13.54 -3.27
C GLN A 330 -6.91 13.81 -3.74
N THR A 331 -7.88 13.82 -2.83
CA THR A 331 -9.24 14.29 -3.08
C THR A 331 -9.25 15.79 -3.38
N CYS A 332 -10.33 16.31 -3.96
CA CYS A 332 -10.43 17.74 -4.20
C CYS A 332 -10.88 18.54 -2.97
N ASP A 333 -11.39 17.86 -1.94
CA ASP A 333 -11.89 18.47 -0.71
C ASP A 333 -10.81 18.56 0.38
N SER A 334 -9.69 17.84 0.23
CA SER A 334 -8.52 18.04 1.09
C SER A 334 -8.10 19.50 0.96
N ASP A 335 -8.13 20.24 2.08
CA ASP A 335 -7.68 21.63 2.13
C ASP A 335 -6.32 21.71 1.41
N ASN A 336 -6.15 22.67 0.49
CA ASN A 336 -4.94 22.90 -0.32
C ASN A 336 -3.72 23.32 0.56
N SER A 337 -3.54 22.72 1.73
CA SER A 337 -2.28 22.70 2.43
C SER A 337 -1.28 21.94 1.57
N GLU A 338 -0.19 22.61 1.21
CA GLU A 338 0.93 21.95 0.58
C GLU A 338 1.29 20.70 1.40
N PRO A 339 1.48 19.52 0.76
CA PRO A 339 1.83 18.32 1.49
C PRO A 339 3.08 18.61 2.34
N VAL A 340 3.00 18.28 3.63
CA VAL A 340 4.11 18.41 4.57
C VAL A 340 5.29 17.64 3.99
N HIS A 341 6.27 18.39 3.48
CA HIS A 341 7.49 17.85 2.93
C HIS A 341 8.17 16.93 3.95
N SER A 342 8.13 15.62 3.73
CA SER A 342 9.08 14.68 4.33
C SER A 342 10.40 14.73 3.55
N ALA A 343 10.96 15.93 3.41
CA ALA A 343 12.34 16.12 3.04
C ALA A 343 13.00 16.93 4.17
N PRO A 344 14.01 16.41 4.87
CA PRO A 344 14.93 17.27 5.59
C PRO A 344 15.51 18.22 4.55
N GLY A 345 15.20 19.51 4.71
CA GLY A 345 15.53 20.52 3.73
C GLY A 345 17.03 20.60 3.48
N PHE A 346 17.40 20.73 2.21
CA PHE A 346 18.52 21.57 1.77
C PHE A 346 18.21 21.98 0.32
N PHE A 347 17.69 23.19 0.19
CA PHE A 347 17.69 23.94 -1.06
C PHE A 347 19.10 24.52 -1.27
N THR A 348 19.42 24.76 -2.55
CA THR A 348 20.68 25.25 -3.15
C THR A 348 21.78 24.19 -3.27
N ASP A 349 21.85 23.56 -4.45
CA ASP A 349 23.02 23.62 -5.34
C ASP A 349 22.70 22.95 -6.69
N PHE A 350 21.91 23.68 -7.48
CA PHE A 350 21.63 23.33 -8.87
C PHE A 350 22.67 24.06 -9.72
N ILE A 351 23.76 23.36 -10.10
CA ILE A 351 24.56 23.51 -11.33
C ILE A 351 25.94 22.81 -11.20
N GLU A 352 26.51 22.64 -10.00
CA GLU A 352 27.83 21.98 -9.85
C GLU A 352 27.80 20.44 -9.93
N GLY A 353 26.69 19.80 -9.55
CA GLY A 353 26.59 18.33 -9.52
C GLY A 353 26.53 17.64 -10.89
N HIS A 354 26.31 18.36 -11.99
CA HIS A 354 26.19 17.73 -13.32
C HIS A 354 27.54 17.29 -13.90
N GLU A 355 28.61 18.06 -13.65
CA GLU A 355 29.97 17.66 -14.05
C GLU A 355 30.58 16.66 -13.06
N GLU A 356 30.21 16.75 -11.79
CA GLU A 356 30.62 15.78 -10.77
C GLU A 356 29.97 14.41 -11.00
N PHE A 357 28.66 14.36 -11.31
CA PHE A 357 27.96 13.14 -11.71
C PHE A 357 28.56 12.50 -12.97
N LYS A 358 28.89 13.29 -14.00
CA LYS A 358 29.59 12.78 -15.19
C LYS A 358 30.96 12.20 -14.86
N THR A 359 31.69 12.83 -13.96
CA THR A 359 33.05 12.43 -13.58
C THR A 359 33.02 11.14 -12.76
N GLN A 360 32.15 11.06 -11.76
CA GLN A 360 32.02 9.87 -10.91
C GLN A 360 31.39 8.68 -11.66
N LEU A 361 30.44 8.91 -12.58
CA LEU A 361 29.93 7.87 -13.47
C LEU A 361 31.06 7.36 -14.38
N LYS A 362 31.91 8.24 -14.91
CA LYS A 362 33.06 7.86 -15.74
C LYS A 362 34.10 7.07 -14.95
N GLU A 363 34.36 7.43 -13.69
CA GLU A 363 35.28 6.71 -12.80
C GLU A 363 34.77 5.32 -12.42
N PHE A 364 33.48 5.21 -12.07
CA PHE A 364 32.80 3.93 -11.81
C PHE A 364 32.90 3.00 -13.04
N MET A 365 32.65 3.55 -14.23
CA MET A 365 32.80 2.82 -15.49
C MET A 365 34.23 2.34 -15.69
N THR A 366 35.25 3.18 -15.48
CA THR A 366 36.66 2.74 -15.59
C THR A 366 37.09 1.73 -14.53
N GLY A 367 36.46 1.73 -13.34
CA GLY A 367 36.75 0.78 -12.28
C GLY A 367 36.26 -0.65 -12.58
N ILE A 368 35.10 -0.78 -13.23
CA ILE A 368 34.53 -2.08 -13.62
C ILE A 368 35.38 -2.78 -14.69
N TYR A 369 36.03 -2.04 -15.58
CA TYR A 369 36.89 -2.58 -16.65
C TYR A 369 38.36 -2.79 -16.23
N SER A 370 38.68 -2.65 -14.94
CA SER A 370 40.04 -2.81 -14.40
C SER A 370 40.24 -4.09 -13.54
N LYS A 371 39.30 -5.03 -13.60
CA LYS A 371 39.45 -6.38 -13.01
C LYS A 371 39.14 -7.49 -14.01
#